data_AF-A0A814QPB9-F1
#
_entry.id   AF-A0A814QPB9-F1
#
_cell.length_a   1.000
_cell.length_b   1.000
_cell.length_c   1.000
_cell.angle_alpha   90.00
_cell.angle_beta   90.00
_cell.angle_gamma   90.00
#
_symmetry.space_group_name_H-M   'P 1'
#
loop_
_entity.id
_entity.type
_entity.pdbx_description
1 polymer ?
#
loop_
_entity_poly.entity_id
_entity_poly.type
_entity_poly.pdbx_seq_one_letter_code
_entity_poly.pdbx_strand_id
1 'polypeptide(L)'
;MTTMDFLEPKSLFRPTHWSKEVENAYRFQLAGYRDETEYKALRNVAQILAENRTTMAHSRKNLGNPQNQLEQTAADYLRTHRIHDLFNNISASLVYNKPEDPKEFMIDFLEKLKKAQSSGFAHPSLIQDNDINSIFRMLDPVGRGYVSYAQYASALEALGITQYNQTPTGIKDDRISQEVFCREA
;
A
#
# COMPACT_ATOMS: atom_id res chain seq x y z
N MET A 1 5.11 37.62 -32.40
CA MET A 1 5.46 36.19 -32.29
C MET A 1 5.74 35.92 -30.83
N THR A 2 4.78 35.32 -30.15
CA THR A 2 4.91 34.98 -28.73
C THR A 2 5.88 33.81 -28.65
N THR A 3 6.83 33.84 -27.71
CA THR A 3 7.95 32.88 -27.56
C THR A 3 7.54 31.41 -27.34
N MET A 4 6.24 31.09 -27.43
CA MET A 4 5.67 29.76 -27.20
C MET A 4 5.24 29.03 -28.48
N ASP A 5 5.19 29.71 -29.65
CA ASP A 5 4.75 29.08 -30.92
C ASP A 5 5.73 27.99 -31.43
N PHE A 6 6.98 27.98 -30.95
CA PHE A 6 8.00 26.99 -31.35
C PHE A 6 7.88 25.64 -30.61
N LEU A 7 7.04 25.57 -29.57
CA LEU A 7 6.87 24.36 -28.75
C LEU A 7 5.64 23.53 -29.13
N GLU A 8 4.90 23.94 -30.17
CA GLU A 8 3.72 23.19 -30.60
C GLU A 8 4.11 21.92 -31.38
N PRO A 9 3.47 20.76 -31.09
CA PRO A 9 3.76 19.53 -31.79
C PRO A 9 3.31 19.63 -33.25
N LYS A 10 4.13 19.09 -34.16
CA LYS A 10 3.83 19.06 -35.60
C LYS A 10 2.62 18.20 -35.96
N SER A 11 2.35 17.16 -35.17
CA SER A 11 1.19 16.28 -35.33
C SER A 11 0.93 15.48 -34.05
N LEU A 12 -0.28 14.94 -33.94
CA LEU A 12 -0.69 14.07 -32.82
C LEU A 12 -1.17 12.73 -33.40
N PHE A 13 -0.70 11.64 -32.82
CA PHE A 13 -1.12 10.28 -33.17
C PHE A 13 -1.63 9.54 -31.94
N ARG A 14 -2.66 8.71 -32.13
CA ARG A 14 -3.18 7.84 -31.08
C ARG A 14 -2.38 6.53 -31.07
N PRO A 15 -1.77 6.13 -29.94
CA PRO A 15 -1.06 4.87 -29.84
C PRO A 15 -2.02 3.68 -29.96
N THR A 16 -1.58 2.60 -30.62
CA THR A 16 -2.34 1.34 -30.76
C THR A 16 -1.81 0.22 -29.85
N HIS A 17 -0.63 0.39 -29.27
CA HIS A 17 -0.01 -0.55 -28.34
C HIS A 17 0.73 0.19 -27.21
N TRP A 18 0.83 -0.43 -26.05
CA TRP A 18 1.45 0.16 -24.85
C TRP A 18 2.97 -0.03 -24.87
N SER A 19 3.72 1.08 -24.91
CA SER A 19 5.19 1.09 -24.85
C SER A 19 5.67 2.03 -23.72
N LYS A 20 6.97 2.02 -23.42
CA LYS A 20 7.56 2.92 -22.40
C LYS A 20 7.35 4.39 -22.77
N GLU A 21 7.41 4.71 -24.05
CA GLU A 21 7.17 6.05 -24.58
C GLU A 21 5.70 6.46 -24.40
N VAL A 22 4.76 5.54 -24.62
CA VAL A 22 3.32 5.76 -24.40
C VAL A 22 3.02 5.95 -22.92
N GLU A 23 3.62 5.13 -22.06
CA GLU A 23 3.47 5.27 -20.61
C GLU A 23 4.01 6.61 -20.11
N ASN A 24 5.19 7.02 -20.59
CA ASN A 24 5.77 8.31 -20.24
C ASN A 24 4.87 9.48 -20.71
N ALA A 25 4.38 9.43 -21.95
CA ALA A 25 3.45 10.42 -22.49
C ALA A 25 2.15 10.47 -21.68
N TYR A 26 1.60 9.32 -21.29
CA TYR A 26 0.41 9.22 -20.46
C TYR A 26 0.62 9.88 -19.08
N ARG A 27 1.78 9.68 -18.46
CA ARG A 27 2.13 10.34 -17.18
C ARG A 27 2.16 11.86 -17.31
N PHE A 28 2.70 12.40 -18.40
CA PHE A 28 2.69 13.85 -18.64
C PHE A 28 1.26 14.38 -18.87
N GLN A 29 0.46 13.67 -19.65
CA GLN A 29 -0.93 14.04 -19.94
C GLN A 29 -1.81 14.08 -18.68
N LEU A 30 -1.66 13.10 -17.78
CA LEU A 30 -2.34 13.12 -16.47
C LEU A 30 -1.98 14.33 -15.63
N ALA A 31 -0.74 14.81 -15.73
CA ALA A 31 -0.25 15.99 -15.04
C ALA A 31 -0.61 17.31 -15.75
N GLY A 32 -1.38 17.26 -16.85
CA GLY A 32 -1.81 18.44 -17.60
C GLY A 32 -0.77 18.96 -18.60
N TYR A 33 0.28 18.20 -18.88
CA TYR A 33 1.30 18.52 -19.88
C TYR A 33 1.13 17.60 -21.10
N ARG A 34 1.39 18.09 -22.32
CA ARG A 34 1.37 17.24 -23.52
C ARG A 34 2.52 16.24 -23.54
N ASP A 35 3.71 16.69 -23.18
CA ASP A 35 4.93 15.87 -23.22
C ASP A 35 6.01 16.40 -22.26
N GLU A 36 7.14 15.70 -22.25
CA GLU A 36 8.32 16.04 -21.44
C GLU A 36 8.94 17.38 -21.82
N THR A 37 8.84 17.79 -23.09
CA THR A 37 9.44 19.03 -23.61
C THR A 37 8.66 20.24 -23.09
N GLU A 38 7.33 20.20 -23.16
CA GLU A 38 6.46 21.23 -22.58
C GLU A 38 6.68 21.34 -21.07
N TYR A 39 6.79 20.20 -20.37
CA TYR A 39 7.10 20.17 -18.94
C TYR A 39 8.44 20.84 -18.61
N LYS A 40 9.52 20.48 -19.33
CA LYS A 40 10.86 21.05 -19.10
C LYS A 40 10.90 22.54 -19.44
N ALA A 41 10.25 22.95 -20.53
CA ALA A 41 10.17 24.35 -20.93
C ALA A 41 9.43 25.19 -19.87
N LEU A 42 8.25 24.75 -19.43
CA LEU A 42 7.47 25.43 -18.40
C LEU A 42 8.20 25.45 -17.05
N ARG A 43 8.89 24.37 -16.67
CA ARG A 43 9.68 24.32 -15.43
C ARG A 43 10.85 25.30 -15.46
N ASN A 44 11.59 25.33 -16.57
CA ASN A 44 12.71 26.27 -16.73
C ASN A 44 12.22 27.72 -16.76
N VAL A 45 11.12 28.01 -17.47
CA VAL A 45 10.51 29.34 -17.49
C VAL A 45 10.00 29.73 -16.10
N ALA A 46 9.35 28.83 -15.37
CA ALA A 46 8.93 29.07 -14.00
C ALA A 46 10.11 29.32 -13.07
N GLN A 47 11.21 28.60 -13.25
CA GLN A 47 12.44 28.78 -12.47
C GLN A 47 13.11 30.12 -12.78
N ILE A 48 13.24 30.51 -14.06
CA ILE A 48 13.76 31.82 -14.46
C ILE A 48 12.87 32.96 -13.96
N LEU A 49 11.54 32.80 -14.02
CA LEU A 49 10.59 33.78 -13.47
C LEU A 49 10.64 33.84 -11.95
N ALA A 50 10.94 32.73 -11.27
CA ALA A 50 11.13 32.69 -9.82
C ALA A 50 12.44 33.37 -9.40
N GLU A 51 13.54 33.10 -10.10
CA GLU A 51 14.85 33.72 -9.88
C GLU A 51 14.80 35.24 -10.12
N ASN A 52 14.08 35.69 -11.16
CA ASN A 52 13.82 37.10 -11.43
C ASN A 52 12.82 37.75 -10.46
N ARG A 53 11.99 36.97 -9.74
CA ARG A 53 11.10 37.47 -8.67
C ARG A 53 11.80 37.56 -7.32
N THR A 54 12.80 36.71 -7.04
CA THR A 54 13.58 36.75 -5.79
C THR A 54 14.42 38.02 -5.64
N THR A 55 14.78 38.70 -6.73
CA THR A 55 15.45 40.01 -6.67
C THR A 55 14.50 41.15 -6.27
N MET A 56 13.17 40.93 -6.27
CA MET A 56 12.15 41.96 -6.05
C MET A 56 11.16 41.68 -4.90
N ALA A 57 11.24 40.56 -4.19
CA ALA A 57 10.19 40.17 -3.23
C ALA A 57 10.73 39.56 -1.92
N HIS A 58 11.23 40.41 -1.03
CA HIS A 58 11.40 40.12 0.40
C HIS A 58 10.07 39.98 1.17
N SER A 59 8.93 39.78 0.50
CA SER A 59 7.65 39.65 1.20
C SER A 59 6.62 38.93 0.34
N ARG A 60 6.56 37.60 0.46
CA ARG A 60 5.34 36.81 0.24
C ARG A 60 5.53 35.39 0.76
N LYS A 61 5.05 35.16 1.99
CA LYS A 61 4.91 33.84 2.61
C LYS A 61 3.98 32.94 1.77
N ASN A 62 4.42 31.69 1.61
CA ASN A 62 3.65 30.47 1.37
C ASN A 62 2.44 30.58 0.41
N LEU A 63 2.69 30.41 -0.88
CA LEU A 63 1.72 29.75 -1.76
C LEU A 63 2.09 28.26 -1.79
N GLY A 64 1.18 27.39 -1.34
CA GLY A 64 1.36 25.95 -1.35
C GLY A 64 1.73 25.46 -2.76
N ASN A 65 2.83 24.71 -2.84
CA ASN A 65 3.29 24.13 -4.10
C ASN A 65 2.23 23.12 -4.58
N PRO A 66 1.63 23.27 -5.78
CA PRO A 66 0.64 22.31 -6.31
C PRO A 66 1.18 20.88 -6.43
N GLN A 67 2.50 20.72 -6.51
CA GLN A 67 3.19 19.44 -6.44
C GLN A 67 2.94 18.70 -5.11
N ASN A 68 2.76 19.43 -4.00
CA ASN A 68 2.51 18.88 -2.68
C ASN A 68 1.06 18.36 -2.54
N GLN A 69 0.10 18.94 -3.26
CA GLN A 69 -1.29 18.45 -3.26
C GLN A 69 -1.45 17.14 -4.04
N LEU A 70 -0.79 17.03 -5.19
CA LEU A 70 -0.79 15.78 -5.98
C LEU A 70 -0.12 14.64 -5.21
N GLU A 71 1.01 14.92 -4.58
CA GLU A 71 1.72 13.95 -3.74
C GLU A 71 0.88 13.50 -2.54
N GLN A 72 0.20 14.43 -1.86
CA GLN A 72 -0.75 14.09 -0.78
C GLN A 72 -1.92 13.25 -1.28
N THR A 73 -2.50 13.59 -2.43
CA THR A 73 -3.63 12.85 -3.01
C THR A 73 -3.22 11.43 -3.38
N ALA A 74 -2.02 11.26 -3.96
CA ALA A 74 -1.46 9.96 -4.28
C ALA A 74 -1.18 9.14 -3.01
N ALA A 75 -0.57 9.75 -1.99
CA ALA A 75 -0.31 9.11 -0.71
C ALA A 75 -1.60 8.65 -0.01
N ASP A 76 -2.64 9.49 -0.03
CA ASP A 76 -3.94 9.15 0.54
C ASP A 76 -4.62 8.02 -0.22
N TYR A 77 -4.50 7.97 -1.55
CA TYR A 77 -4.99 6.84 -2.34
C TYR A 77 -4.28 5.53 -1.94
N LEU A 78 -2.94 5.53 -1.89
CA LEU A 78 -2.15 4.35 -1.50
C LEU A 78 -2.51 3.84 -0.11
N ARG A 79 -2.73 4.75 0.84
CA ARG A 79 -3.13 4.44 2.21
C ARG A 79 -4.55 3.91 2.30
N THR A 80 -5.50 4.59 1.65
CA THR A 80 -6.93 4.21 1.66
C THR A 80 -7.13 2.83 1.07
N HIS A 81 -6.39 2.50 0.02
CA HIS A 81 -6.44 1.20 -0.64
C HIS A 81 -5.48 0.16 -0.05
N ARG A 82 -4.76 0.49 1.03
CA ARG A 82 -3.80 -0.41 1.72
C ARG A 82 -2.80 -1.08 0.76
N ILE A 83 -2.37 -0.34 -0.26
CA ILE A 83 -1.47 -0.87 -1.30
C ILE A 83 -0.11 -1.23 -0.69
N HIS A 84 0.37 -0.45 0.27
CA HIS A 84 1.60 -0.76 1.00
C HIS A 84 1.50 -2.09 1.76
N ASP A 85 0.39 -2.33 2.45
CA ASP A 85 0.18 -3.57 3.20
C ASP A 85 0.16 -4.78 2.27
N LEU A 86 -0.51 -4.66 1.12
CA LEU A 86 -0.51 -5.69 0.09
C LEU A 86 0.91 -6.04 -0.38
N PHE A 87 1.71 -5.02 -0.72
CA PHE A 87 3.09 -5.22 -1.16
C PHE A 87 3.96 -5.82 -0.06
N ASN A 88 3.82 -5.37 1.19
CA ASN A 88 4.54 -5.92 2.34
C ASN A 88 4.21 -7.40 2.52
N ASN A 89 2.93 -7.78 2.45
CA ASN A 89 2.48 -9.16 2.62
C ASN A 89 3.02 -10.07 1.51
N ILE A 90 2.91 -9.66 0.25
CA ILE A 90 3.45 -10.43 -0.89
C ILE A 90 4.96 -10.55 -0.79
N SER A 91 5.66 -9.46 -0.44
CA SER A 91 7.12 -9.47 -0.31
C SER A 91 7.58 -10.41 0.79
N ALA A 92 6.94 -10.36 1.96
CA ALA A 92 7.23 -11.27 3.06
C ALA A 92 6.94 -12.73 2.67
N SER A 93 5.85 -12.97 1.93
CA SER A 93 5.48 -14.30 1.43
C SER A 93 6.47 -14.85 0.42
N LEU A 94 7.00 -14.03 -0.48
CA LEU A 94 8.05 -14.41 -1.42
C LEU A 94 9.36 -14.75 -0.70
N VAL A 95 9.76 -13.93 0.28
CA VAL A 95 10.99 -14.16 1.07
C VAL A 95 10.90 -15.45 1.89
N TYR A 96 9.71 -15.75 2.42
CA TYR A 96 9.46 -16.96 3.21
C TYR A 96 9.39 -18.22 2.35
N ASN A 97 8.52 -18.24 1.34
CA ASN A 97 8.24 -19.44 0.55
C ASN A 97 9.32 -19.72 -0.51
N LYS A 98 10.07 -18.71 -0.96
CA LYS A 98 11.10 -18.80 -2.00
C LYS A 98 10.68 -19.69 -3.18
N PRO A 99 9.54 -19.38 -3.83
CA PRO A 99 9.02 -20.19 -4.93
C PRO A 99 9.99 -20.19 -6.12
N GLU A 100 9.96 -21.28 -6.89
CA GLU A 100 10.79 -21.43 -8.10
C GLU A 100 10.40 -20.42 -9.19
N ASP A 101 9.10 -20.13 -9.33
CA ASP A 101 8.58 -19.01 -10.13
C ASP A 101 7.86 -17.97 -9.24
N PRO A 102 8.51 -16.85 -8.89
CA PRO A 102 7.91 -15.76 -8.12
C PRO A 102 6.71 -15.10 -8.79
N LYS A 103 6.67 -15.06 -10.12
CA LYS A 103 5.57 -14.38 -10.84
C LYS A 103 4.30 -15.20 -10.79
N GLU A 104 4.40 -16.50 -11.03
CA GLU A 104 3.26 -17.42 -10.91
C GLU A 104 2.71 -17.41 -9.47
N PHE A 105 3.59 -17.45 -8.48
CA PHE A 105 3.20 -17.34 -7.07
C PHE A 105 2.47 -16.03 -6.75
N MET A 106 2.96 -14.89 -7.23
CA MET A 106 2.30 -13.60 -7.02
C MET A 106 0.90 -13.55 -7.63
N ILE A 107 0.72 -14.15 -8.82
CA ILE A 107 -0.59 -14.22 -9.48
C ILE A 107 -1.55 -15.04 -8.62
N ASP A 108 -1.17 -16.25 -8.22
CA ASP A 108 -2.01 -17.12 -7.38
C ASP A 108 -2.34 -16.46 -6.02
N PHE A 109 -1.36 -15.80 -5.40
CA PHE A 109 -1.57 -15.06 -4.14
C PHE A 109 -2.61 -13.93 -4.29
N LEU A 110 -2.50 -13.13 -5.36
CA LEU A 110 -3.46 -12.06 -5.66
C LEU A 110 -4.84 -12.61 -6.01
N GLU A 111 -4.93 -13.72 -6.72
CA GLU A 111 -6.20 -14.39 -7.02
C GLU A 111 -6.89 -14.91 -5.75
N LYS A 112 -6.13 -15.51 -4.84
CA LYS A 112 -6.62 -15.93 -3.52
C LYS A 112 -7.14 -14.74 -2.72
N LEU A 113 -6.40 -13.63 -2.68
CA LEU A 113 -6.86 -12.39 -2.05
C LEU A 113 -8.16 -11.87 -2.67
N LYS A 114 -8.26 -11.87 -4.00
CA LYS A 114 -9.47 -11.40 -4.69
C LYS A 114 -10.69 -12.25 -4.37
N LYS A 115 -10.53 -13.58 -4.30
CA LYS A 115 -11.59 -14.50 -3.88
C LYS A 115 -12.00 -14.25 -2.42
N ALA A 116 -11.01 -14.04 -1.55
CA ALA A 116 -11.20 -13.72 -0.14
C ALA A 116 -11.94 -12.41 0.11
N GLN A 117 -11.68 -11.40 -0.71
CA GLN A 117 -12.32 -10.09 -0.61
C GLN A 117 -13.85 -10.19 -0.78
N SER A 118 -14.32 -11.11 -1.62
CA SER A 118 -15.76 -11.32 -1.86
C SER A 118 -16.42 -12.22 -0.80
N SER A 119 -15.65 -13.06 -0.11
CA SER A 119 -16.15 -14.02 0.88
C SER A 119 -15.93 -13.58 2.33
N GLY A 120 -15.13 -12.54 2.58
CA GLY A 120 -14.90 -11.94 3.90
C GLY A 120 -14.06 -12.78 4.88
N PHE A 121 -13.74 -14.04 4.56
CA PHE A 121 -13.26 -15.01 5.55
C PHE A 121 -11.91 -15.69 5.26
N ALA A 122 -11.23 -15.42 4.14
CA ALA A 122 -10.04 -16.20 3.77
C ALA A 122 -8.89 -15.36 3.20
N HIS A 123 -8.46 -14.31 3.91
CA HIS A 123 -7.29 -13.55 3.49
C HIS A 123 -6.05 -14.44 3.57
N PRO A 124 -5.23 -14.58 2.52
CA PRO A 124 -3.93 -15.25 2.62
C PRO A 124 -3.02 -14.43 3.54
N SER A 125 -3.00 -14.80 4.81
CA SER A 125 -2.01 -14.44 5.81
C SER A 125 -0.83 -15.41 5.72
N LEU A 126 0.33 -14.94 6.18
CA LEU A 126 1.50 -15.81 6.39
C LEU A 126 1.24 -16.85 7.48
N ILE A 127 0.43 -16.47 8.47
CA ILE A 127 0.02 -17.30 9.59
C ILE A 127 -1.18 -18.12 9.12
N GLN A 128 -1.00 -19.43 8.97
CA GLN A 128 -2.06 -20.38 8.65
C GLN A 128 -2.66 -20.98 9.93
N ASP A 129 -3.78 -21.68 9.81
CA ASP A 129 -4.46 -22.35 10.93
C ASP A 129 -3.52 -23.28 11.73
N ASN A 130 -2.57 -23.94 11.05
CA ASN A 130 -1.58 -24.79 11.72
C ASN A 130 -0.58 -23.98 12.57
N ASP A 131 -0.23 -22.77 12.13
CA ASP A 131 0.68 -21.88 12.86
C ASP A 131 -0.01 -21.34 14.11
N ILE A 132 -1.30 -20.97 14.02
CA ILE A 132 -2.12 -20.54 15.15
C ILE A 132 -2.23 -21.66 16.19
N ASN A 133 -2.49 -22.89 15.74
CA ASN A 133 -2.54 -24.06 16.62
C ASN A 133 -1.17 -24.33 17.30
N SER A 134 -0.08 -24.10 16.59
CA SER A 134 1.27 -24.25 17.12
C SER A 134 1.58 -23.19 18.19
N ILE A 135 1.17 -21.94 17.96
CA ILE A 135 1.28 -20.85 18.93
C ILE A 135 0.47 -21.16 20.19
N PHE A 136 -0.76 -21.66 20.04
CA PHE A 136 -1.57 -22.05 21.19
C PHE A 136 -0.89 -23.14 22.03
N ARG A 137 -0.34 -24.17 21.37
CA ARG A 137 0.43 -25.23 22.05
C ARG A 137 1.67 -24.71 22.77
N MET A 138 2.31 -23.66 22.25
CA MET A 138 3.43 -23.00 22.93
C MET A 138 3.00 -22.25 24.18
N LEU A 139 1.79 -21.68 24.20
CA LEU A 139 1.21 -20.99 25.35
C LEU A 139 0.67 -21.95 26.42
N ASP A 140 0.28 -23.16 26.01
CA ASP A 140 -0.20 -24.24 26.88
C ASP A 140 0.68 -25.51 26.75
N PRO A 141 1.93 -25.48 27.24
CA PRO A 141 2.86 -26.60 27.14
C PRO A 141 2.41 -27.83 27.93
N VAL A 142 1.49 -27.67 28.88
CA VAL A 142 0.95 -28.75 29.72
C VAL A 142 -0.27 -29.41 29.07
N GLY A 143 -0.82 -28.82 28.00
CA GLY A 143 -1.98 -29.36 27.29
C GLY A 143 -3.27 -29.33 28.10
N ARG A 144 -3.48 -28.26 28.87
CA ARG A 144 -4.72 -28.02 29.64
C ARG A 144 -5.93 -27.74 28.74
N GLY A 145 -5.69 -27.29 27.51
CA GLY A 145 -6.71 -26.88 26.53
C GLY A 145 -7.19 -25.44 26.67
N TYR A 146 -6.54 -24.64 27.52
CA TYR A 146 -6.89 -23.24 27.76
C TYR A 146 -5.66 -22.38 28.10
N VAL A 147 -5.77 -21.08 27.81
CA VAL A 147 -4.78 -20.03 28.15
C VAL A 147 -5.45 -18.92 28.96
N SER A 148 -4.66 -18.18 29.73
CA SER A 148 -5.17 -17.00 30.45
C SER A 148 -5.45 -15.83 29.51
N TYR A 149 -6.24 -14.86 29.96
CA TYR A 149 -6.49 -13.63 29.21
C TYR A 149 -5.21 -12.88 28.87
N ALA A 150 -4.26 -12.81 29.81
CA ALA A 150 -2.98 -12.16 29.58
C ALA A 150 -2.18 -12.84 28.45
N GLN A 151 -2.20 -14.17 28.38
CA GLN A 151 -1.55 -14.93 27.31
C GLN A 151 -2.28 -14.75 25.97
N TYR A 152 -3.61 -14.79 25.98
CA TYR A 152 -4.45 -14.52 24.81
C TYR A 152 -4.16 -13.13 24.20
N ALA A 153 -4.23 -12.08 25.02
CA ALA A 153 -4.01 -10.70 24.57
C ALA A 153 -2.57 -10.51 24.04
N SER A 154 -1.57 -10.97 24.81
CA SER A 154 -0.17 -10.84 24.42
C SER A 154 0.15 -11.60 23.13
N ALA A 155 -0.46 -12.77 22.91
CA ALA A 155 -0.23 -13.55 21.71
C ALA A 155 -0.88 -12.91 20.48
N LEU A 156 -2.12 -12.42 20.58
CA LEU A 156 -2.78 -11.71 19.48
C LEU A 156 -2.03 -10.43 19.10
N GLU A 157 -1.54 -9.68 20.09
CA GLU A 157 -0.69 -8.51 19.85
C GLU A 157 0.62 -8.88 19.15
N ALA A 158 1.27 -9.97 19.57
CA ALA A 158 2.48 -10.47 18.92
C ALA A 158 2.25 -10.92 17.46
N LEU A 159 1.04 -11.36 17.13
CA LEU A 159 0.62 -11.68 15.76
C LEU A 159 0.20 -10.45 14.94
N GLY A 160 0.22 -9.26 15.55
CA GLY A 160 -0.19 -8.01 14.90
C GLY A 160 -1.70 -7.80 14.84
N ILE A 161 -2.47 -8.61 15.58
CA ILE A 161 -3.93 -8.54 15.63
C ILE A 161 -4.31 -7.51 16.69
N THR A 162 -4.68 -6.32 16.23
CA THR A 162 -4.99 -5.17 17.10
C THR A 162 -6.48 -4.98 17.36
N GLN A 163 -7.34 -5.74 16.68
CA GLN A 163 -8.79 -5.74 16.87
C GLN A 163 -9.24 -7.17 17.19
N TYR A 164 -9.48 -7.44 18.46
CA TYR A 164 -9.93 -8.74 18.95
C TYR A 164 -10.94 -8.57 20.09
N ASN A 165 -11.71 -9.61 20.36
CA ASN A 165 -12.70 -9.59 21.43
C ASN A 165 -12.03 -9.46 22.81
N GLN A 166 -12.36 -8.38 23.53
CA GLN A 166 -11.87 -8.06 24.88
C GLN A 166 -12.64 -8.82 25.98
N THR A 167 -13.79 -9.42 25.64
CA THR A 167 -14.61 -10.24 26.55
C THR A 167 -14.86 -11.63 25.96
N PRO A 168 -13.80 -12.42 25.67
CA PRO A 168 -13.94 -13.75 25.10
C PRO A 168 -14.65 -14.71 26.07
N THR A 169 -15.32 -15.72 25.50
CA THR A 169 -15.92 -16.81 26.27
C THR A 169 -14.84 -17.51 27.10
N GLY A 170 -15.06 -17.61 28.42
CA GLY A 170 -14.08 -18.20 29.36
C GLY A 170 -13.25 -17.19 30.15
N ILE A 171 -13.39 -15.88 29.89
CA ILE A 171 -12.68 -14.83 30.64
C ILE A 171 -13.00 -14.82 32.15
N LYS A 172 -14.23 -15.21 32.54
CA LYS A 172 -14.66 -15.21 33.96
C LYS A 172 -13.84 -16.15 34.83
N ASP A 173 -13.40 -17.27 34.25
CA ASP A 173 -12.60 -18.29 34.93
C ASP A 173 -11.11 -18.19 34.55
N ASP A 174 -10.74 -17.17 33.77
CA ASP A 174 -9.41 -17.00 33.16
C ASP A 174 -8.96 -18.22 32.33
N ARG A 175 -9.90 -18.82 31.61
CA ARG A 175 -9.71 -20.03 30.80
C ARG A 175 -10.27 -19.83 29.40
N ILE A 176 -9.47 -19.26 28.52
CA ILE A 176 -9.83 -19.08 27.11
C ILE A 176 -9.43 -20.35 26.36
N SER A 177 -10.40 -21.03 25.76
CA SER A 177 -10.16 -22.28 25.05
C SER A 177 -9.43 -22.05 23.72
N GLN A 178 -8.82 -23.11 23.21
CA GLN A 178 -8.19 -23.13 21.89
C GLN A 178 -9.15 -22.67 20.78
N GLU A 179 -10.41 -23.11 20.82
CA GLU A 179 -11.41 -22.72 19.83
C GLU A 179 -11.69 -21.21 19.83
N VAL A 180 -11.76 -20.60 21.02
CA VAL A 180 -11.97 -19.15 21.14
C VAL A 180 -10.75 -18.38 20.69
N PHE A 181 -9.54 -18.87 21.01
CA PHE A 181 -8.29 -18.28 20.53
C PHE A 181 -8.19 -18.34 19.00
N CYS A 182 -8.40 -19.51 18.39
CA CYS A 182 -8.28 -19.72 16.95
C CYS A 182 -9.35 -19.00 16.13
N ARG A 183 -10.49 -18.62 16.73
CA ARG A 183 -11.51 -17.84 16.03
C ARG A 183 -11.14 -16.36 15.90
N GLU A 184 -10.34 -15.85 16.83
CA GLU A 184 -9.95 -14.44 16.88
C GLU A 184 -8.58 -14.20 16.23
N ALA A 185 -7.75 -15.26 16.14
CA ALA A 185 -6.44 -15.28 15.47
C ALA A 185 -6.56 -15.56 13.97
#